data_AF-A0A2L0C9R5-F1
#
_entry.id   AF-A0A2L0C9R5-F1
#
_cell.length_a   1.000
_cell.length_b   1.000
_cell.length_c   1.000
_cell.angle_alpha   90.00
_cell.angle_beta   90.00
_cell.angle_gamma   90.00
#
_symmetry.space_group_name_H-M   'P 1'
#
loop_
_entity.id
_entity.type
_entity.pdbx_description
1 polymer ?
#
loop_
_entity_poly.entity_id
_entity_poly.type
_entity_poly.pdbx_seq_one_letter_code
_entity_poly.pdbx_strand_id
1 'polypeptide(L)'
;LHKPLEGPVYGFIFLFRWVEERRSRRKVVEHPEIFVRDEEIVNDIFFAQQMVPNSCATHALVSILLNCPNLHLGATLERLRSHTRGMSPENKGWAIGNTPELAKAHNSHAMPQAKRRLDKGSGVSTGRFTGEAF
;
A
#
# COMPACT_ATOMS: atom_id res chain seq x y z
N LEU A 1 -2.17 -6.24 -24.34
CA LEU A 1 -2.29 -7.65 -23.91
C LEU A 1 -3.35 -8.30 -24.80
N HIS A 2 -2.98 -9.19 -25.73
CA HIS A 2 -3.93 -9.83 -26.66
C HIS A 2 -4.40 -11.21 -26.19
N LYS A 3 -3.86 -11.73 -25.08
CA LYS A 3 -4.31 -13.00 -24.49
C LYS A 3 -5.33 -12.70 -23.38
N PRO A 4 -6.48 -13.39 -23.34
CA PRO A 4 -7.41 -13.30 -22.23
C PRO A 4 -6.75 -13.81 -20.95
N LEU A 5 -7.14 -13.24 -19.81
CA LEU A 5 -6.72 -13.72 -18.49
C LEU A 5 -7.60 -14.90 -18.09
N GLU A 6 -6.98 -15.93 -17.53
CA GLU A 6 -7.69 -17.12 -17.04
C GLU A 6 -8.20 -16.86 -15.61
N GLY A 7 -9.48 -17.19 -15.36
CA GLY A 7 -10.10 -17.05 -14.04
C GLY A 7 -10.55 -15.63 -13.68
N PRO A 8 -11.07 -15.45 -12.45
CA PRO A 8 -11.55 -14.15 -11.98
C PRO A 8 -10.39 -13.16 -11.78
N VAL A 9 -10.57 -11.94 -12.28
CA VAL A 9 -9.60 -10.84 -12.13
C VAL A 9 -10.13 -9.86 -11.10
N TYR A 10 -9.48 -9.81 -9.93
CA TYR A 10 -9.86 -8.93 -8.82
C TYR A 10 -9.30 -7.51 -8.95
N GLY A 11 -8.22 -7.33 -9.71
CA GLY A 11 -7.59 -6.03 -9.92
C GLY A 11 -6.26 -6.13 -10.64
N PHE A 12 -5.64 -4.98 -10.89
CA PHE A 12 -4.36 -4.86 -11.58
C PHE A 12 -3.39 -4.01 -10.76
N ILE A 13 -2.14 -4.46 -10.66
CA ILE A 13 -1.03 -3.66 -10.13
C ILE A 13 -0.17 -3.23 -11.29
N PHE A 14 -0.09 -1.91 -11.51
CA PHE A 14 0.79 -1.35 -12.54
C PHE A 14 2.10 -0.86 -11.91
N LEU A 15 3.18 -1.60 -12.18
CA LEU A 15 4.52 -1.22 -11.75
C LEU A 15 5.20 -0.37 -12.83
N PHE A 16 5.70 0.80 -12.44
CA PHE A 16 6.54 1.63 -13.28
C PHE A 16 7.71 2.17 -12.46
N ARG A 17 8.84 2.41 -13.11
CA ARG A 17 9.98 3.06 -12.46
C ARG A 17 9.63 4.53 -12.24
N TRP A 18 9.73 4.99 -10.99
CA TRP A 18 9.65 6.42 -10.69
C TRP A 18 10.79 7.15 -11.39
N VAL A 19 10.46 8.14 -12.23
CA VAL A 19 11.44 8.98 -12.93
C VAL A 19 11.07 10.43 -12.65
N GLU A 20 11.79 11.03 -11.71
CA GLU A 20 11.53 12.40 -11.24
C GLU A 20 11.54 13.43 -12.39
N GLU A 21 12.51 13.30 -13.30
CA GLU A 21 12.65 14.14 -14.50
C GLU A 21 11.44 14.07 -15.45
N ARG A 22 10.65 12.99 -15.40
CA ARG A 22 9.39 12.88 -16.16
C ARG A 22 8.23 13.58 -15.47
N ARG A 23 8.25 13.67 -14.13
CA ARG A 23 7.24 14.42 -13.36
C ARG A 23 7.48 15.92 -13.47
N SER A 24 8.73 16.37 -13.31
CA SER A 24 9.07 17.81 -13.40
C SER A 24 8.83 18.40 -14.79
N ARG A 25 8.95 17.60 -15.86
CA ARG A 25 8.65 18.02 -17.24
C ARG A 25 7.17 18.00 -17.61
N ARG A 26 6.32 17.30 -16.86
CA ARG A 26 4.87 17.42 -17.02
C ARG A 26 4.45 18.71 -16.34
N LYS A 27 3.95 19.69 -17.10
CA LYS A 27 3.07 20.70 -16.50
C LYS A 27 1.96 19.92 -15.82
N VAL A 28 1.89 20.00 -14.49
CA VAL A 28 0.77 19.47 -13.73
C VAL A 28 -0.41 20.37 -14.08
N VAL A 29 -1.11 20.02 -15.15
CA VAL A 29 -2.45 20.55 -15.40
C VAL A 29 -3.31 19.79 -14.42
N GLU A 30 -3.66 20.45 -13.32
CA GLU A 30 -4.63 19.89 -12.39
C GLU A 30 -5.95 19.77 -13.14
N HIS A 31 -6.43 18.53 -13.25
CA HIS A 31 -7.77 18.20 -13.70
C HIS A 31 -8.59 17.91 -12.45
N PRO A 32 -9.02 18.90 -11.65
CA PRO A 32 -9.73 18.67 -10.39
C PRO A 32 -10.95 17.76 -10.57
N GLU A 33 -11.56 17.77 -11.75
CA GLU A 33 -12.72 16.99 -12.15
C GLU A 33 -12.51 15.46 -12.18
N ILE A 34 -11.26 14.97 -12.27
CA ILE A 34 -10.98 13.52 -12.31
C ILE A 34 -10.66 12.92 -10.93
N PHE A 35 -10.60 13.75 -9.88
CA PHE A 35 -10.28 13.32 -8.52
C PHE A 35 -11.54 13.28 -7.65
N VAL A 36 -11.70 12.23 -6.86
CA VAL A 36 -12.71 12.19 -5.79
C VAL A 36 -12.17 12.97 -4.60
N ARG A 37 -12.88 14.04 -4.21
CA ARG A 37 -12.52 14.92 -3.09
C ARG A 37 -13.50 14.85 -1.93
N ASP A 38 -14.64 14.19 -2.13
CA ASP A 38 -15.63 13.97 -1.09
C ASP A 38 -15.05 13.01 -0.05
N GLU A 39 -14.92 13.48 1.19
CA GLU A 39 -14.32 12.71 2.27
C GLU A 39 -15.13 11.49 2.65
N GLU A 40 -16.47 11.54 2.55
CA GLU A 40 -17.32 10.39 2.86
C GLU A 40 -17.06 9.27 1.85
N ILE A 41 -16.98 9.60 0.56
CA ILE A 41 -16.67 8.62 -0.50
C ILE A 41 -15.26 8.05 -0.32
N VAL A 42 -14.26 8.91 -0.08
CA VAL A 42 -12.86 8.50 0.11
C VAL A 42 -12.70 7.61 1.35
N ASN A 43 -13.43 7.92 2.43
CA ASN A 43 -13.34 7.19 3.68
C ASN A 43 -14.13 5.87 3.65
N ASP A 44 -15.16 5.76 2.81
CA ASP A 44 -15.92 4.52 2.60
C ASP A 44 -15.13 3.46 1.81
N ILE A 45 -14.43 3.85 0.74
CA ILE A 45 -13.55 2.93 0.01
C ILE A 45 -12.25 2.64 0.78
N PHE A 46 -11.59 1.51 0.52
CA PHE A 46 -10.25 1.29 1.04
C PHE A 46 -9.22 2.02 0.15
N PHE A 47 -8.94 3.29 0.44
CA PHE A 47 -7.86 4.08 -0.16
C PHE A 47 -6.87 4.46 0.93
N ALA A 48 -5.64 3.95 0.86
CA ALA A 48 -4.61 4.14 1.88
C ALA A 48 -3.39 4.90 1.33
N GLN A 49 -2.95 5.92 2.05
CA GLN A 49 -1.70 6.62 1.76
C GLN A 49 -0.52 5.77 2.25
N GLN A 50 0.54 5.65 1.44
CA GLN A 50 1.72 4.90 1.86
C GLN A 50 2.53 5.67 2.91
N MET A 51 2.35 5.32 4.18
CA MET A 51 3.08 5.92 5.30
C MET A 51 4.39 5.19 5.61
N VAL A 52 4.49 3.90 5.25
CA VAL A 52 5.67 3.08 5.49
C VAL A 52 6.56 3.05 4.24
N PRO A 53 7.86 3.42 4.33
CA PRO A 53 8.79 3.25 3.23
C PRO A 53 8.90 1.78 2.78
N ASN A 54 9.21 1.52 1.51
CA ASN A 54 9.35 0.17 0.93
C ASN A 54 8.12 -0.76 0.99
N SER A 55 6.99 -0.35 1.54
CA SER A 55 5.78 -1.19 1.64
C SER A 55 4.86 -1.16 0.41
N CYS A 56 5.34 -0.68 -0.75
CA CYS A 56 4.49 -0.40 -1.92
C CYS A 56 3.81 -1.65 -2.48
N ALA A 57 4.50 -2.80 -2.48
CA ALA A 57 3.92 -4.07 -2.92
C ALA A 57 2.75 -4.50 -2.02
N THR A 58 2.93 -4.45 -0.70
CA THR A 58 1.86 -4.74 0.27
C THR A 58 0.71 -3.74 0.13
N HIS A 59 1.00 -2.44 0.02
CA HIS A 59 -0.04 -1.42 -0.16
C HIS A 59 -0.86 -1.64 -1.42
N ALA A 60 -0.23 -1.99 -2.54
CA ALA A 60 -0.93 -2.24 -3.80
C ALA A 60 -1.83 -3.48 -3.71
N LEU A 61 -1.34 -4.59 -3.13
CA LEU A 61 -2.12 -5.80 -2.94
C LEU A 61 -3.30 -5.56 -1.98
N VAL A 62 -3.06 -4.96 -0.81
CA VAL A 62 -4.09 -4.67 0.19
C VAL A 62 -5.15 -3.71 -0.38
N SER A 63 -4.74 -2.71 -1.17
CA SER A 63 -5.67 -1.80 -1.85
C SER A 63 -6.65 -2.53 -2.78
N ILE A 64 -6.20 -3.57 -3.49
CA ILE A 64 -7.09 -4.36 -4.34
C ILE A 64 -7.99 -5.26 -3.46
N LEU A 65 -7.36 -6.03 -2.59
CA LEU A 65 -8.04 -7.08 -1.83
C LEU A 65 -9.15 -6.52 -0.93
N LEU A 66 -8.90 -5.40 -0.23
CA LEU A 66 -9.88 -4.84 0.71
C LEU A 66 -11.03 -4.07 0.05
N ASN A 67 -10.92 -3.79 -1.25
CA ASN A 67 -12.02 -3.27 -2.07
C ASN A 67 -12.83 -4.38 -2.78
N CYS A 68 -12.48 -5.65 -2.58
CA CYS A 68 -13.26 -6.78 -3.10
C CYS A 68 -14.35 -7.20 -2.09
N PRO A 69 -15.66 -7.08 -2.40
CA PRO A 69 -16.73 -7.34 -1.43
C PRO A 69 -16.85 -8.82 -1.03
N ASN A 70 -16.65 -9.75 -1.96
CA ASN A 70 -16.99 -11.17 -1.79
C ASN A 70 -15.74 -12.08 -1.87
N LEU A 71 -14.62 -11.64 -1.31
CA LEU A 71 -13.37 -12.42 -1.28
C LEU A 71 -13.11 -12.94 0.13
N HIS A 72 -12.72 -14.21 0.26
CA HIS A 72 -12.26 -14.76 1.54
C HIS A 72 -10.85 -14.25 1.84
N LEU A 73 -10.76 -13.18 2.64
CA LEU A 73 -9.50 -12.47 2.93
C LEU A 73 -8.63 -13.13 4.01
N GLY A 74 -9.21 -14.01 4.82
CA GLY A 74 -8.58 -14.55 6.02
C GLY A 74 -8.57 -13.54 7.18
N ALA A 75 -8.27 -14.03 8.39
CA ALA A 75 -8.52 -13.29 9.63
C ALA A 75 -7.80 -11.94 9.72
N THR A 76 -6.53 -11.87 9.30
CA THR A 76 -5.74 -10.63 9.40
C THR A 76 -6.30 -9.52 8.51
N LEU A 77 -6.57 -9.82 7.24
CA LEU A 77 -7.06 -8.82 6.28
C LEU A 77 -8.53 -8.46 6.54
N GLU A 78 -9.36 -9.40 6.99
CA GLU A 78 -10.74 -9.11 7.40
C GLU A 78 -10.79 -8.18 8.62
N ARG A 79 -9.92 -8.43 9.61
CA ARG A 79 -9.76 -7.55 10.77
C ARG A 79 -9.27 -6.17 10.36
N LEU A 80 -8.28 -6.07 9.46
CA LEU A 80 -7.78 -4.79 8.95
C LEU A 80 -8.89 -4.03 8.22
N ARG A 81 -9.66 -4.68 7.34
CA ARG A 81 -10.80 -4.09 6.63
C ARG A 81 -11.83 -3.52 7.59
N SER A 82 -12.22 -4.31 8.58
CA SER A 82 -13.21 -3.91 9.59
C SER A 82 -12.72 -2.75 10.45
N HIS A 83 -11.46 -2.81 10.89
CA HIS A 83 -10.84 -1.79 11.74
C HIS A 83 -10.69 -0.44 11.03
N THR A 84 -10.46 -0.44 9.73
CA THR A 84 -10.14 0.76 8.95
C THR A 84 -11.31 1.41 8.24
N ARG A 85 -12.53 0.87 8.42
CA ARG A 85 -13.74 1.43 7.83
C ARG A 85 -13.97 2.87 8.31
N GLY A 86 -14.18 3.80 7.38
CA GLY A 86 -14.40 5.22 7.68
C GLY A 86 -13.15 6.00 8.11
N MET A 87 -11.97 5.37 8.16
CA MET A 87 -10.72 6.07 8.45
C MET A 87 -10.25 6.91 7.26
N SER A 88 -9.54 8.00 7.55
CA SER A 88 -8.81 8.78 6.54
C SER A 88 -7.73 7.93 5.83
N PRO A 89 -7.32 8.29 4.61
CA PRO A 89 -6.29 7.56 3.88
C PRO A 89 -4.96 7.44 4.63
N GLU A 90 -4.59 8.48 5.37
CA GLU A 90 -3.40 8.47 6.23
C GLU A 90 -3.51 7.42 7.34
N ASN A 91 -4.63 7.40 8.08
CA ASN A 91 -4.87 6.44 9.15
C ASN A 91 -4.95 5.00 8.64
N LYS A 92 -5.53 4.79 7.44
CA LYS A 92 -5.49 3.49 6.74
C LYS A 92 -4.06 3.06 6.45
N GLY A 93 -3.20 3.97 6.01
CA GLY A 93 -1.77 3.74 5.80
C GLY A 93 -1.02 3.34 7.07
N TRP A 94 -1.26 4.06 8.16
CA TRP A 94 -0.71 3.73 9.47
C TRP A 94 -1.19 2.36 9.98
N ALA A 95 -2.46 2.03 9.79
CA ALA A 95 -3.00 0.72 10.16
C ALA A 95 -2.32 -0.44 9.42
N ILE A 96 -1.98 -0.26 8.12
CA ILE A 96 -1.19 -1.25 7.37
C ILE A 96 0.19 -1.43 8.03
N GLY A 97 0.89 -0.33 8.31
CA GLY A 97 2.23 -0.35 8.92
C GLY A 97 2.27 -0.94 10.32
N ASN A 98 1.21 -0.75 11.09
CA ASN A 98 1.07 -1.22 12.47
C ASN A 98 0.42 -2.61 12.58
N THR A 99 0.23 -3.33 11.47
CA THR A 99 -0.23 -4.73 11.47
C THR A 99 0.97 -5.68 11.41
N PRO A 100 1.40 -6.31 12.52
CA PRO A 100 2.66 -7.06 12.58
C PRO A 100 2.69 -8.27 11.64
N GLU A 101 1.56 -8.90 11.39
CA GLU A 101 1.46 -10.04 10.47
C GLU A 101 1.79 -9.64 9.04
N LEU A 102 1.39 -8.43 8.61
CA LEU A 102 1.71 -7.91 7.27
C LEU A 102 3.19 -7.57 7.16
N ALA A 103 3.77 -6.90 8.17
CA ALA A 103 5.19 -6.59 8.20
C ALA A 103 6.04 -7.87 8.19
N LYS A 104 5.68 -8.86 9.02
CA LYS A 104 6.36 -10.17 9.05
C LYS A 104 6.29 -10.89 7.71
N ALA A 105 5.11 -10.96 7.09
CA ALA A 105 4.95 -11.60 5.79
C ALA A 105 5.76 -10.88 4.70
N HIS A 106 5.65 -9.55 4.62
CA HIS A 106 6.43 -8.74 3.68
C HIS A 106 7.93 -9.00 3.81
N ASN A 107 8.46 -8.89 5.02
CA ASN A 107 9.88 -9.04 5.30
C ASN A 107 10.41 -10.47 5.09
N SER A 108 9.53 -11.49 5.20
CA SER A 108 9.91 -12.87 4.92
C SER A 108 10.21 -13.14 3.44
N HIS A 109 9.72 -12.29 2.53
CA HIS A 109 9.98 -12.36 1.09
C HIS A 109 11.12 -11.46 0.63
N ALA A 110 11.72 -10.66 1.54
CA ALA A 110 12.85 -9.81 1.22
C ALA A 110 14.12 -10.64 0.99
N MET A 111 14.91 -10.25 -0.02
CA MET A 111 16.20 -10.87 -0.29
C MET A 111 17.19 -10.58 0.86
N PRO A 112 18.12 -11.49 1.22
CA PRO A 112 19.09 -11.25 2.30
C PRO A 112 19.95 -9.99 2.15
N GLN A 113 20.12 -9.50 0.92
CA GLN A 113 20.81 -8.23 0.64
C GLN A 113 20.02 -7.02 1.12
N ALA A 114 18.68 -7.03 1.06
CA ALA A 114 17.83 -5.94 1.51
C ALA A 114 18.02 -5.70 3.01
N LYS A 115 17.94 -6.79 3.80
CA LYS A 115 18.22 -6.77 5.25
C LYS A 115 19.57 -6.15 5.60
N ARG A 116 20.64 -6.56 4.89
CA ARG A 116 22.01 -6.06 5.12
C ARG A 116 22.22 -4.58 4.79
N ARG A 117 21.40 -3.98 3.92
CA ARG A 117 21.53 -2.56 3.54
C ARG A 117 20.98 -1.63 4.63
N LEU A 118 19.97 -2.08 5.37
CA LEU A 118 19.40 -1.33 6.49
C LEU A 118 20.33 -1.32 7.71
N ASP A 119 20.95 -2.46 8.03
CA ASP A 119 21.92 -2.57 9.14
C ASP A 119 23.11 -1.61 8.99
N LYS A 120 23.45 -1.20 7.76
CA LYS A 120 24.53 -0.24 7.48
C LYS A 120 24.10 1.23 7.54
N GLY A 121 22.80 1.52 7.59
CA GLY A 121 22.23 2.87 7.58
C GLY A 121 21.67 3.36 8.93
N SER A 122 21.56 2.48 9.94
CA SER A 122 20.94 2.81 11.23
C SER A 122 21.89 3.54 12.18
N GLY A 123 22.18 4.81 11.88
CA GLY A 123 22.89 5.74 12.76
C GLY A 123 21.98 6.50 13.74
N VAL A 124 20.65 6.43 13.60
CA VAL A 124 19.70 7.05 14.52
C VAL A 124 18.47 6.16 14.63
N SER A 125 18.34 5.43 15.74
CA SER A 125 17.10 4.74 16.11
C SER A 125 16.21 5.72 16.87
N THR A 126 15.24 6.32 16.18
CA THR A 126 14.07 6.92 16.86
C THR A 126 13.12 5.77 17.20
N GLY A 127 13.31 5.21 18.39
CA GLY A 127 12.49 4.12 18.89
C GLY A 127 11.00 4.48 18.90
N ARG A 128 10.24 3.92 17.93
CA ARG A 128 8.79 3.66 17.99
C ARG A 128 8.20 3.02 16.71
N PHE A 129 8.98 2.30 15.92
CA PHE A 129 8.46 1.71 14.67
C PHE A 129 8.63 0.19 14.65
N THR A 130 7.52 -0.55 14.83
CA THR A 130 7.44 -2.00 14.61
C THR A 130 7.12 -2.36 13.15
N GLY A 131 7.09 -1.37 12.24
CA GLY A 131 6.61 -1.49 10.87
C GLY A 131 7.67 -1.30 9.78
N GLU A 132 8.96 -1.54 10.04
CA GLU A 132 9.97 -1.45 8.98
C GLU A 132 9.74 -2.53 7.91
N ALA A 133 9.55 -2.09 6.67
CA ALA A 133 9.51 -2.95 5.49
C ALA A 133 10.89 -2.96 4.81
N PHE A 134 11.41 -4.15 4.53
CA PHE A 134 12.78 -4.38 4.04
C PHE A 134 12.88 -4.55 2.52
#